data_AF-A0A0F8ZSH9-F1
#
_entry.id   AF-A0A0F8ZSH9-F1
#
_cell.length_a   1.000
_cell.length_b   1.000
_cell.length_c   1.000
_cell.angle_alpha   90.00
_cell.angle_beta   90.00
_cell.angle_gamma   90.00
#
_symmetry.space_group_name_H-M   'P 1'
#
loop_
_entity.id
_entity.type
_entity.pdbx_description
1 polymer ?
#
loop_
_entity_poly.entity_id
_entity_poly.type
_entity_poly.pdbx_seq_one_letter_code
_entity_poly.pdbx_strand_id
1 'polypeptide(L)'
;MNWLTETKIPVGDTARILFDWLQINGAWFFDWLSDTMERLIDAMLWVFQTPHPLIVVAVFVGLTWLFQRRWQTCLLVLLGFLFILNQGYWEETTESLTLVLSACVVCMAAGVPIG
;
A
#
# COMPACT_ATOMS: atom_id res chain seq x y z
N MET A 1 -2.75 -40.17 28.25
CA MET A 1 -1.82 -39.35 27.44
C MET A 1 -1.85 -39.67 25.95
N ASN A 2 -2.45 -40.79 25.48
CA ASN A 2 -2.57 -41.13 24.04
C ASN A 2 -3.92 -40.71 23.40
N TRP A 3 -4.95 -40.44 24.20
CA TRP A 3 -6.30 -40.09 23.71
C TRP A 3 -6.40 -38.69 23.07
N LEU A 4 -5.56 -37.74 23.50
CA LEU A 4 -5.51 -36.37 22.95
C LEU A 4 -4.79 -36.29 21.59
N THR A 5 -3.96 -37.29 21.26
CA THR A 5 -3.16 -37.33 20.02
C THR A 5 -3.86 -38.12 18.91
N GLU A 6 -4.74 -39.06 19.27
CA GLU A 6 -5.50 -39.90 18.32
C GLU A 6 -6.75 -39.21 17.77
N THR A 7 -7.39 -38.31 18.52
CA THR A 7 -8.55 -37.53 18.05
C THR A 7 -8.13 -36.09 17.80
N LYS A 8 -7.22 -35.87 16.83
CA LYS A 8 -6.86 -34.52 16.38
C LYS A 8 -8.14 -33.82 15.93
N ILE A 9 -8.52 -32.72 16.59
CA ILE A 9 -9.59 -31.85 16.10
C ILE A 9 -9.22 -31.48 14.66
N PRO A 10 -10.02 -31.87 13.65
CA PRO A 10 -9.71 -31.65 12.25
C PRO A 10 -9.99 -30.19 11.89
N VAL A 11 -9.31 -29.26 12.59
CA VAL A 11 -9.35 -27.82 12.32
C VAL A 11 -8.84 -27.58 10.90
N GLY A 12 -7.83 -28.33 10.45
CA GLY A 12 -7.32 -28.27 9.08
C GLY A 12 -8.38 -28.63 8.04
N ASP A 13 -9.02 -29.79 8.17
CA ASP A 13 -10.01 -30.24 7.18
C ASP A 13 -11.29 -29.39 7.22
N THR A 14 -11.75 -29.01 8.42
CA THR A 14 -12.92 -28.15 8.59
C THR A 14 -12.65 -26.73 8.07
N ALA A 15 -11.46 -26.17 8.34
CA ALA A 15 -11.05 -24.88 7.79
C ALA A 15 -10.92 -24.96 6.27
N ARG A 16 -10.38 -26.06 5.73
CA ARG A 16 -10.29 -26.28 4.28
C ARG A 16 -11.67 -26.28 3.62
N ILE A 17 -12.63 -27.04 4.16
CA ILE A 17 -14.01 -27.08 3.63
C ILE A 17 -14.65 -25.68 3.69
N LEU A 18 -14.42 -24.94 4.77
CA LEU A 18 -14.92 -23.57 4.92
C LEU A 18 -14.26 -22.61 3.92
N PHE A 19 -12.94 -22.67 3.76
CA PHE A 19 -12.19 -21.85 2.79
C PHE A 19 -12.58 -22.19 1.35
N ASP A 20 -12.69 -23.48 1.01
CA ASP A 20 -13.12 -23.93 -0.31
C ASP A 20 -14.55 -23.44 -0.61
N TRP A 21 -15.47 -23.52 0.36
CA TRP A 21 -16.82 -22.95 0.23
C TRP A 21 -16.80 -21.43 0.05
N LEU A 22 -15.96 -20.73 0.82
CA LEU A 22 -15.79 -19.28 0.74
C LEU A 22 -15.18 -18.87 -0.61
N GLN A 23 -14.24 -19.64 -1.14
CA GLN A 23 -13.65 -19.41 -2.45
C GLN A 23 -14.67 -19.64 -3.56
N ILE A 24 -15.46 -20.71 -3.51
CA ILE A 24 -16.47 -20.99 -4.53
C ILE A 24 -17.59 -19.92 -4.55
N ASN A 25 -18.07 -19.50 -3.38
CA ASN A 25 -19.19 -18.56 -3.30
C ASN A 25 -18.74 -17.08 -3.30
N GLY A 26 -17.54 -16.83 -2.81
CA GLY A 26 -16.98 -15.49 -2.61
C GLY A 26 -15.88 -15.12 -3.59
N ALA A 27 -15.42 -16.00 -4.49
CA ALA A 27 -14.37 -15.71 -5.49
C ALA A 27 -14.64 -14.37 -6.18
N TRP A 28 -15.85 -14.17 -6.69
CA TRP A 28 -16.20 -12.92 -7.37
C TRP A 28 -15.96 -11.66 -6.52
N PHE A 29 -16.16 -11.73 -5.20
CA PHE A 29 -15.92 -10.61 -4.27
C PHE A 29 -14.43 -10.45 -3.97
N PHE A 30 -13.73 -11.55 -3.66
CA PHE A 30 -12.29 -11.50 -3.36
C PHE A 30 -11.47 -11.11 -4.59
N ASP A 31 -11.85 -11.57 -5.78
CA ASP A 31 -11.24 -11.21 -7.06
C ASP A 31 -11.49 -9.74 -7.34
N TRP A 32 -12.74 -9.27 -7.23
CA TRP A 32 -13.06 -7.84 -7.40
C TRP A 32 -12.31 -6.95 -6.41
N LEU A 33 -12.19 -7.36 -5.15
CA LEU A 33 -11.46 -6.62 -4.12
C LEU A 33 -9.97 -6.57 -4.47
N SER A 34 -9.37 -7.70 -4.84
CA SER A 34 -7.96 -7.80 -5.22
C SER A 34 -7.66 -6.94 -6.43
N ASP A 35 -8.44 -7.06 -7.50
CA ASP A 35 -8.39 -6.23 -8.70
C ASP A 35 -8.46 -4.73 -8.37
N THR A 36 -9.36 -4.36 -7.45
CA THR A 36 -9.55 -2.95 -7.07
C THR A 36 -8.35 -2.42 -6.31
N MET A 37 -7.79 -3.21 -5.38
CA MET A 37 -6.59 -2.83 -4.63
C MET A 37 -5.37 -2.73 -5.55
N GLU A 38 -5.18 -3.71 -6.44
CA GLU A 38 -4.08 -3.73 -7.41
C GLU A 38 -4.17 -2.52 -8.36
N ARG A 39 -5.35 -2.25 -8.94
CA ARG A 39 -5.55 -1.05 -9.78
C ARG A 39 -5.27 0.26 -9.04
N LEU A 40 -5.59 0.35 -7.75
CA LEU A 40 -5.34 1.54 -6.95
C LEU A 40 -3.84 1.75 -6.74
N ILE A 41 -3.12 0.68 -6.41
CA ILE A 41 -1.66 0.69 -6.24
C ILE A 41 -0.99 1.05 -7.58
N ASP A 42 -1.36 0.38 -8.66
CA ASP A 42 -0.81 0.63 -10.00
C ASP A 42 -1.09 2.05 -10.48
N ALA A 43 -2.29 2.59 -10.22
CA ALA A 43 -2.63 3.96 -10.58
C ALA A 43 -1.76 4.97 -9.82
N MET A 44 -1.52 4.75 -8.53
CA MET A 44 -0.63 5.60 -7.74
C MET A 44 0.83 5.48 -8.18
N LEU A 45 1.31 4.25 -8.43
CA LEU A 45 2.65 4.01 -8.98
C LEU A 45 2.83 4.72 -10.31
N TRP A 46 1.84 4.61 -11.20
CA TRP A 46 1.84 5.29 -12.49
C TRP A 46 1.97 6.81 -12.31
N VAL A 47 1.23 7.41 -11.37
CA VAL A 47 1.32 8.85 -11.08
C VAL A 47 2.71 9.26 -10.59
N PHE A 48 3.37 8.44 -9.77
CA PHE A 48 4.68 8.80 -9.20
C PHE A 48 5.88 8.39 -10.08
N GLN A 49 5.80 7.30 -10.84
CA GLN A 49 6.90 6.74 -11.61
C GLN A 49 6.90 7.18 -13.09
N THR A 50 5.75 7.50 -13.69
CA THR A 50 5.73 7.96 -15.10
C THR A 50 6.37 9.32 -15.34
N PRO A 51 6.22 10.33 -14.46
CA PRO A 51 6.94 11.58 -14.64
C PRO A 51 8.42 11.40 -14.29
N HIS A 52 9.29 12.15 -14.96
CA HIS A 52 10.72 12.14 -14.64
C HIS A 52 10.92 12.45 -13.14
N PRO A 53 11.76 11.71 -12.39
CA PRO A 53 11.86 11.83 -10.94
C PRO A 53 12.09 13.25 -10.43
N LEU A 54 12.90 14.03 -11.15
CA LEU A 54 13.13 15.45 -10.85
C LEU A 54 11.85 16.31 -10.84
N ILE A 55 10.86 16.00 -11.68
CA ILE A 55 9.57 16.71 -11.71
C ILE A 55 8.79 16.40 -10.45
N VAL A 56 8.74 15.12 -10.04
CA VAL A 56 8.06 14.69 -8.82
C VAL A 56 8.69 15.34 -7.60
N VAL A 57 10.03 15.36 -7.51
CA VAL A 57 10.75 16.09 -6.45
C VAL A 57 10.41 17.57 -6.45
N ALA A 58 10.36 18.22 -7.61
CA ALA A 58 9.98 19.63 -7.72
C ALA A 58 8.55 19.89 -7.22
N VAL A 59 7.60 18.98 -7.50
CA VAL A 59 6.23 19.05 -6.99
C VAL A 59 6.20 18.89 -5.47
N PHE A 60 6.90 17.90 -4.90
CA PHE A 60 6.96 17.72 -3.45
C PHE A 60 7.60 18.90 -2.73
N VAL A 61 8.66 19.48 -3.29
CA VAL A 61 9.30 20.69 -2.75
C VAL A 61 8.37 21.90 -2.86
N GLY A 62 7.67 22.06 -3.98
CA GLY A 62 6.66 23.11 -4.16
C GLY A 62 5.50 23.01 -3.18
N LEU A 63 4.97 21.79 -2.97
CA LEU A 63 3.95 21.52 -1.95
C LEU A 63 4.47 21.81 -0.55
N THR A 64 5.68 21.37 -0.21
CA THR A 64 6.32 21.65 1.08
C THR A 64 6.44 23.14 1.33
N TRP A 65 6.82 23.89 0.30
CA TRP A 65 6.92 25.34 0.38
C TRP A 65 5.57 26.01 0.61
N LEU A 66 4.53 25.56 -0.08
CA LEU A 66 3.17 26.09 0.08
C LEU A 66 2.65 25.92 1.51
N PHE A 67 2.84 24.74 2.11
CA PHE A 67 2.35 24.45 3.46
C PHE A 67 3.22 25.03 4.57
N GLN A 68 4.54 24.96 4.44
CA GLN A 68 5.44 25.31 5.53
C GLN A 68 5.95 26.75 5.46
N ARG A 69 5.93 27.40 4.28
CA ARG A 69 6.45 28.77 4.00
C ARG A 69 7.87 29.06 4.52
N ARG A 70 8.61 28.04 4.94
CA ARG A 70 9.98 28.12 5.44
C ARG A 70 10.92 27.48 4.43
N TRP A 71 11.91 28.25 3.97
CA TRP A 71 12.85 27.79 2.95
C TRP A 71 13.76 26.66 3.44
N GLN A 72 14.07 26.62 4.75
CA GLN A 72 14.96 25.62 5.35
C GLN A 72 14.42 24.19 5.21
N THR A 73 13.12 23.98 5.47
CA THR A 73 12.50 22.67 5.32
C THR A 73 12.34 22.25 3.87
N CYS A 74 12.10 23.20 2.96
CA CYS A 74 12.07 22.92 1.52
C CYS A 74 13.45 22.43 1.02
N LEU A 75 14.53 23.06 1.49
CA LEU A 75 15.89 22.67 1.14
C LEU A 75 16.22 21.28 1.70
N LEU A 76 15.82 20.97 2.94
CA LEU A 76 15.99 19.64 3.52
C LEU A 76 15.28 18.56 2.69
N VAL A 77 14.03 18.78 2.30
CA VAL A 77 13.27 17.85 1.46
C VAL A 77 13.94 17.65 0.09
N LEU A 78 14.36 18.75 -0.54
CA LEU A 78 15.06 18.70 -1.83
C LEU A 78 16.35 17.89 -1.74
N LEU A 79 17.18 18.13 -0.72
CA LEU A 79 18.42 17.38 -0.51
C LEU A 79 18.16 15.91 -0.20
N GLY A 80 17.14 15.59 0.61
CA GLY A 80 16.77 14.22 0.93
C GLY A 80 16.35 13.43 -0.30
N PHE A 81 15.45 13.98 -1.12
CA PHE A 81 15.04 13.33 -2.36
C PHE A 81 16.17 13.26 -3.40
N LEU A 82 17.02 14.28 -3.50
CA LEU A 82 18.20 14.24 -4.38
C LEU A 82 19.18 13.15 -3.93
N PHE A 83 19.34 12.95 -2.62
CA PHE A 83 20.13 11.86 -2.08
C PHE A 83 19.56 10.48 -2.44
N ILE A 84 18.25 10.29 -2.32
CA ILE A 84 17.57 9.05 -2.73
C ILE A 84 17.81 8.77 -4.22
N LEU A 85 17.68 9.81 -5.06
CA LEU A 85 17.94 9.70 -6.50
C LEU A 85 19.40 9.33 -6.79
N ASN A 86 20.34 9.94 -6.09
CA ASN A 86 21.77 9.64 -6.23
C ASN A 86 22.11 8.20 -5.80
N GLN A 87 21.32 7.58 -4.92
CA GLN A 87 21.48 6.19 -4.51
C GLN A 87 20.73 5.18 -5.40
N GLY A 88 19.93 5.65 -6.37
CA GLY A 88 19.15 4.77 -7.25
C GLY A 88 17.93 4.12 -6.61
N TYR A 89 17.56 4.47 -5.37
CA TYR A 89 16.41 3.90 -4.64
C TYR A 89 15.08 4.60 -4.92
N TRP A 90 14.95 5.30 -6.05
CA TRP A 90 13.74 6.06 -6.35
C TRP A 90 12.50 5.18 -6.49
N GLU A 91 12.64 4.07 -7.22
CA GLU A 91 11.56 3.12 -7.48
C GLU A 91 11.03 2.50 -6.18
N GLU A 92 11.92 1.88 -5.39
CA GLU A 92 11.62 1.30 -4.07
C GLU A 92 11.00 2.31 -3.09
N THR A 93 11.51 3.55 -3.07
CA THR A 93 10.97 4.61 -2.19
C THR A 93 9.55 4.98 -2.62
N THR A 94 9.30 5.02 -3.92
CA THR A 94 7.99 5.36 -4.48
C THR A 94 6.98 4.23 -4.27
N GLU A 95 7.42 2.98 -4.38
CA GLU A 95 6.59 1.80 -4.10
C GLU A 95 6.14 1.76 -2.64
N SER A 96 7.08 1.89 -1.70
CA SER A 96 6.74 1.93 -0.28
C SER A 96 5.80 3.09 0.07
N LEU A 97 6.04 4.30 -0.48
CA LEU A 97 5.17 5.46 -0.30
C LEU A 97 3.77 5.21 -0.87
N THR A 98 3.69 4.59 -2.05
CA THR A 98 2.43 4.26 -2.71
C THR A 98 1.61 3.25 -1.90
N LEU A 99 2.25 2.20 -1.38
CA LEU A 99 1.59 1.19 -0.55
C LEU A 99 1.03 1.81 0.74
N VAL A 100 1.80 2.67 1.41
CA VAL A 100 1.35 3.38 2.62
C VAL A 100 0.18 4.31 2.31
N LEU A 101 0.26 5.12 1.24
CA LEU A 101 -0.84 6.00 0.84
C LEU A 101 -2.09 5.22 0.47
N SER A 102 -1.95 4.13 -0.27
CA SER A 102 -3.04 3.23 -0.66
C SER A 102 -3.75 2.67 0.58
N ALA A 103 -2.98 2.14 1.54
CA ALA A 103 -3.51 1.63 2.79
C ALA A 103 -4.22 2.72 3.60
N CYS A 104 -3.65 3.93 3.67
CA CYS A 104 -4.27 5.07 4.35
C CYS A 104 -5.60 5.48 3.69
N VAL A 105 -5.67 5.54 2.36
CA VAL A 105 -6.89 5.88 1.63
C VAL A 105 -7.98 4.86 1.89
N VAL A 106 -7.68 3.56 1.77
CA VAL A 106 -8.66 2.48 2.01
C VAL A 106 -9.11 2.47 3.47
N CYS A 107 -8.17 2.60 4.42
CA CYS A 107 -8.46 2.62 5.85
C CYS A 107 -9.33 3.83 6.24
N MET A 108 -9.06 5.03 5.72
CA MET A 108 -9.92 6.19 5.98
C MET A 108 -11.27 6.07 5.27
N ALA A 109 -11.29 5.60 4.01
CA ALA A 109 -12.52 5.45 3.24
C ALA A 109 -13.50 4.45 3.88
N ALA A 110 -12.99 3.36 4.47
CA ALA A 110 -13.81 2.39 5.19
C ALA A 110 -13.98 2.75 6.68
N GLY A 111 -12.93 3.24 7.34
CA GLY A 111 -12.91 3.49 8.77
C GLY A 111 -13.73 4.71 9.21
N VAL A 112 -13.67 5.82 8.46
CA VAL A 112 -14.43 7.05 8.77
C VAL A 112 -15.96 6.84 8.75
N PRO A 113 -16.56 6.09 7.80
CA PRO A 113 -18.01 5.84 7.83
C PRO A 113 -18.45 4.76 8.83
N ILE A 114 -17.55 3.85 9.24
CA ILE A 114 -17.87 2.79 10.21
C ILE A 114 -17.77 3.30 11.66
N GLY A 115 -16.80 4.18 11.94
CA GLY A 115 -16.55 4.76 13.27
C GLY A 115 -17.42 5.97 13.57
#